data_AF-A0A1B2ERG0-F1
#
_entry.id   AF-A0A1B2ERG0-F1
#
_cell.length_a   1.000
_cell.length_b   1.000
_cell.length_c   1.000
_cell.angle_alpha   90.00
_cell.angle_beta   90.00
_cell.angle_gamma   90.00
#
_symmetry.space_group_name_H-M   'P 1'
#
loop_
_entity.id
_entity.type
_entity.pdbx_description
1 polymer ?
#
loop_
_entity_poly.entity_id
_entity_poly.type
_entity_poly.pdbx_seq_one_letter_code
_entity_poly.pdbx_strand_id
1 'polypeptide(L)' 'MCGDTIQYLVLDRFDPACNMARYYVLAIEPSLFGDPTLIREWAVLHGSIGERTEPTPLPVV' A
#
# COMPACT_ATOMS: atom_id res chain seq x y z
N MET A 1 -7.03 -26.87 -1.58
CA MET A 1 -5.97 -25.88 -1.82
C MET A 1 -6.64 -24.62 -2.36
N CYS A 2 -7.34 -23.86 -1.51
CA CYS A 2 -7.90 -22.56 -1.92
C CYS A 2 -6.72 -21.59 -1.85
N GLY A 3 -6.29 -21.06 -3.00
CA GLY A 3 -5.12 -20.21 -3.10
C GLY A 3 -5.34 -18.93 -2.30
N ASP A 4 -4.48 -18.74 -1.30
CA ASP A 4 -4.37 -17.55 -0.47
C ASP A 4 -3.86 -16.38 -1.34
N THR A 5 -4.72 -15.90 -2.22
CA THR A 5 -4.39 -14.77 -3.09
C THR A 5 -4.71 -13.51 -2.32
N ILE A 6 -3.68 -12.90 -1.74
CA ILE A 6 -3.83 -11.61 -1.06
C ILE A 6 -4.21 -10.57 -2.11
N GLN A 7 -5.41 -10.01 -1.99
CA GLN A 7 -5.92 -8.99 -2.89
C GLN A 7 -5.41 -7.63 -2.42
N TYR A 8 -4.48 -7.06 -3.18
CA TYR A 8 -3.97 -5.70 -2.95
C TYR A 8 -4.76 -4.69 -3.80
N LEU A 9 -5.22 -3.62 -3.15
CA LEU A 9 -5.83 -2.46 -3.80
C LEU A 9 -4.98 -1.22 -3.49
N VAL A 10 -4.42 -0.62 -4.54
CA VAL A 10 -3.63 0.61 -4.44
C VAL A 10 -4.49 1.78 -4.88
N LEU A 11 -4.59 2.80 -4.04
CA LEU A 11 -5.36 4.01 -4.30
C LEU A 11 -4.45 5.22 -4.16
N ASP A 12 -4.41 6.06 -5.20
CA ASP A 12 -3.72 7.33 -5.16
C ASP A 12 -4.72 8.46 -4.95
N ARG A 13 -4.43 9.34 -3.98
CA ARG A 13 -5.16 10.58 -3.76
C ARG A 13 -4.22 11.75 -4.04
N PHE A 14 -4.55 12.52 -5.08
CA PHE A 14 -3.85 13.74 -5.44
C PHE A 14 -4.82 14.92 -5.38
N ASP A 15 -4.56 15.85 -4.44
CA ASP A 15 -5.26 17.12 -4.31
C ASP A 15 -4.23 18.26 -4.35
N PRO A 16 -4.03 18.89 -5.52
CA PRO A 16 -3.07 19.98 -5.70
C PRO A 16 -3.45 21.23 -4.89
N ALA A 17 -4.74 21.48 -4.66
CA ALA A 17 -5.20 22.66 -3.93
C ALA A 17 -4.83 22.59 -2.44
N CYS A 18 -4.64 21.37 -1.92
CA CYS A 18 -4.29 21.11 -0.53
C CYS A 18 -2.82 20.68 -0.32
N ASN A 19 -1.96 20.73 -1.35
CA ASN A 19 -0.61 20.14 -1.32
C ASN A 19 -0.61 18.70 -0.77
N MET A 20 -1.61 17.92 -1.18
CA MET A 20 -1.90 16.63 -0.56
C MET A 20 -1.79 15.54 -1.61
N ALA A 21 -0.68 14.83 -1.60
CA ALA A 21 -0.49 13.62 -2.37
C ALA A 21 -0.25 12.46 -1.40
N ARG A 22 -1.16 11.48 -1.40
CA ARG A 22 -1.08 10.29 -0.56
C ARG A 22 -1.38 9.07 -1.39
N TYR A 23 -0.68 7.98 -1.15
CA TYR A 23 -1.09 6.68 -1.61
C TYR A 23 -1.59 5.86 -0.43
N TYR A 24 -2.57 4.99 -0.70
CA TYR A 24 -3.09 4.00 0.23
C TYR A 24 -2.90 2.62 -0.39
N VAL A 25 -2.33 1.70 0.38
CA VAL A 25 -2.32 0.27 0.04
C VAL A 25 -3.27 -0.42 0.99
N LEU A 26 -4.27 -1.07 0.43
CA LEU A 26 -5.27 -1.83 1.16
C LEU A 26 -5.08 -3.31 0.84
N ALA A 27 -5.02 -4.14 1.87
CA ALA A 27 -5.01 -5.59 1.73
C ALA A 27 -6.04 -6.21 2.68
N ILE A 28 -6.67 -7.29 2.24
CA ILE A 28 -7.52 -8.11 3.10
C ILE A 28 -6.72 -9.35 3.46
N GLU A 29 -6.36 -9.46 4.73
CA GLU A 29 -5.59 -10.57 5.26
C GLU A 29 -6.41 -11.31 6.31
N PRO A 30 -6.28 -12.64 6.41
CA PRO A 30 -6.85 -13.38 7.52
C PRO A 30 -6.15 -12.94 8.82
N SER A 31 -6.94 -12.60 9.84
CA SER A 31 -6.42 -12.38 11.19
C SER A 31 -5.83 -13.66 11.78
N LEU A 32 -5.12 -13.53 12.89
CA LEU A 32 -4.66 -14.65 13.71
C LEU A 32 -5.80 -15.62 14.13
N PHE A 33 -7.06 -15.16 14.09
CA PHE A 33 -8.24 -15.95 14.42
C PHE A 33 -9.04 -16.43 13.19
N GLY A 34 -8.56 -16.13 11.99
CA GLY A 34 -9.21 -16.51 10.73
C GLY A 34 -10.29 -15.55 10.22
N ASP A 35 -10.60 -14.50 10.97
CA ASP A 35 -11.52 -13.44 10.52
C ASP A 35 -10.84 -12.51 9.52
N PRO A 36 -11.52 -12.08 8.44
CA PRO A 36 -10.95 -11.16 7.46
C PRO A 36 -10.66 -9.80 8.10
N THR A 37 -9.43 -9.32 7.97
CA THR A 37 -8.95 -8.05 8.51
C THR A 37 -8.47 -7.15 7.38
N LEU A 38 -8.89 -5.88 7.42
CA LEU A 38 -8.40 -4.87 6.50
C LEU A 38 -7.10 -4.26 7.01
N ILE A 39 -6.01 -4.47 6.29
CA ILE A 39 -4.75 -3.79 6.48
C ILE A 39 -4.77 -2.50 5.64
N ARG A 40 -4.41 -1.38 6.26
CA ARG A 40 -4.32 -0.07 5.61
C ARG A 40 -2.96 0.54 5.85
N GLU A 41 -2.18 0.63 4.78
CA GLU A 41 -0.94 1.37 4.73
C GLU A 41 -1.14 2.68 3.97
N TRP A 42 -0.41 3.71 4.37
CA TRP A 42 -0.46 5.00 3.70
C TRP A 42 0.90 5.68 3.76
N ALA A 43 1.25 6.42 2.71
CA ALA A 43 2.34 7.38 2.80
C ALA A 43 2.04 8.66 2.02
N VAL A 44 2.82 9.69 2.32
CA VAL A 44 2.74 11.00 1.67
C VAL A 44 3.71 11.00 0.50
N LEU A 45 3.19 11.23 -0.71
CA LEU A 45 3.98 11.58 -1.88
C LEU A 45 4.45 13.04 -1.69
N HIS A 46 5.63 13.25 -1.13
CA HIS A 46 6.19 14.59 -1.01
C HIS A 46 6.42 15.19 -2.40
N GLY A 47 5.87 16.39 -2.64
CA GLY A 47 5.88 17.12 -3.92
C GLY A 47 7.23 17.68 -4.38
N SER A 48 8.32 16.93 -4.22
CA SER A 48 9.40 16.97 -5.22
C SER A 48 9.02 15.93 -6.26
N ILE A 49 9.31 16.18 -7.54
CA ILE A 49 9.11 15.19 -8.61
C ILE A 49 10.16 14.08 -8.40
N GLY A 50 9.95 13.28 -7.35
CA GLY A 50 10.78 12.17 -6.95
C GLY A 50 10.28 10.95 -7.68
N GLU A 51 11.06 10.54 -8.67
CA GLU A 51 11.04 9.22 -9.27
C GLU A 51 10.65 8.16 -8.23
N ARG A 52 9.54 7.47 -8.47
CA ARG A 52 9.15 6.29 -7.70
C ARG A 52 10.18 5.19 -8.01
N THR A 53 11.22 5.09 -7.20
CA THR A 53 12.10 3.92 -7.21
C THR A 53 11.31 2.78 -6.57
N GLU A 54 11.03 1.74 -7.36
CA GLU A 54 10.52 0.48 -6.84
C GLU A 54 11.50 -0.01 -5.75
N PRO A 55 11.04 -0.48 -4.57
CA PRO A 55 11.93 -1.07 -3.61
C PRO A 55 12.49 -2.35 -4.22
N THR A 56 13.72 -2.29 -4.71
CA THR A 56 14.51 -3.48 -5.03
C THR A 56 14.47 -4.37 -3.78
N PRO A 57 13.99 -5.62 -3.87
CA PRO A 57 13.98 -6.50 -2.72
C PRO A 57 15.44 -6.70 -2.30
N LEU A 58 15.81 -6.15 -1.14
CA LEU A 58 17.09 -6.48 -0.54
C LEU A 58 17.07 -7.97 -0.18
N PRO A 59 18.14 -8.72 -0.47
CA PRO A 59 18.21 -10.10 -0.06
C PRO A 59 18.15 -10.14 1.46
N VAL A 60 17.17 -10.88 1.98
CA VAL A 60 17.11 -11.25 3.39
C VAL A 60 18.41 -12.00 3.70
N VAL A 61 19.25 -11.42 4.55
CA VAL A 61 20.39 -12.10 5.20
C VAL A 61 19.86 -12.98 6.31
#